data_AF-A0AA96FI10-F1
#
_entry.id   AF-A0AA96FI10-F1
#
_cell.length_a   1.000
_cell.length_b   1.000
_cell.length_c   1.000
_cell.angle_alpha   90.00
_cell.angle_beta   90.00
_cell.angle_gamma   90.00
#
_symmetry.space_group_name_H-M   'P 1'
#
loop_
_entity.id
_entity.type
_entity.pdbx_description
1 polymer ?
#
loop_
_entity_poly.entity_id
_entity_poly.type
_entity_poly.pdbx_seq_one_letter_code
_entity_poly.pdbx_strand_id
1 'polypeptide(L)'
;MIRTHYYMESEFETPRFNGPAELDVLGEWVTADIQLVGLSILEAIDLVRLAQSDPGFGPEEFGGNAHTATFSSQGVAIENHFLEHVQGEFPLDKALAVLLDFWDYYVLACPTDVVSDWNEYVKENGRDPLAGLRDVTA
;
A
#
# COMPACT_ATOMS: atom_id res chain seq x y z
N MET A 1 -13.52 -10.60 -2.98
CA MET A 1 -12.90 -10.27 -1.68
C MET A 1 -11.70 -11.17 -1.53
N ILE A 2 -10.50 -10.63 -1.69
CA ILE A 2 -9.27 -11.33 -1.31
C ILE A 2 -9.27 -11.33 0.22
N ARG A 3 -8.97 -12.46 0.86
CA ARG A 3 -9.03 -12.58 2.32
C ARG A 3 -7.60 -12.58 2.86
N THR A 4 -6.96 -11.42 2.82
CA THR A 4 -5.65 -11.22 3.44
C THR A 4 -5.83 -11.04 4.94
N HIS A 5 -4.85 -11.48 5.72
CA HIS A 5 -4.78 -11.21 7.14
C HIS A 5 -3.41 -10.64 7.46
N TYR A 6 -3.39 -9.67 8.37
CA TYR A 6 -2.18 -9.04 8.87
C TYR A 6 -2.12 -9.23 10.38
N TYR A 7 -0.92 -9.50 10.89
CA TYR A 7 -0.70 -9.65 12.32
C TYR A 7 0.73 -9.28 12.68
N MET A 8 0.93 -8.87 13.93
CA MET A 8 2.24 -8.69 14.55
C MET A 8 2.42 -9.77 15.61
N GLU A 9 3.58 -10.42 15.65
CA GLU A 9 3.90 -11.39 16.72
C GLU A 9 4.32 -10.69 18.02
N SER A 10 4.84 -9.45 17.93
CA SER A 10 5.18 -8.60 19.07
C SER A 10 5.06 -7.10 18.71
N GLU A 11 5.04 -6.22 19.72
CA GLU A 11 4.87 -4.76 19.56
C GLU A 11 5.99 -4.08 18.76
N PHE A 12 7.14 -4.74 18.58
CA PHE A 12 8.31 -4.22 17.87
C PHE A 12 8.55 -4.89 16.51
N GLU A 13 7.68 -5.81 16.09
CA GLU A 13 7.82 -6.50 14.82
C GLU A 13 7.06 -5.81 13.70
N THR A 14 7.58 -5.94 12.48
CA THR A 14 6.82 -5.55 11.29
C THR A 14 5.62 -6.47 11.13
N PRO A 15 4.49 -5.97 10.59
CA PRO A 15 3.36 -6.82 10.27
C PRO A 15 3.77 -7.98 9.36
N ARG A 16 3.03 -9.08 9.40
CA ARG A 16 3.19 -10.20 8.47
C ARG A 16 1.95 -10.38 7.62
N PHE A 17 2.18 -10.62 6.33
CA PHE A 17 1.13 -10.93 5.37
C PHE A 17 0.78 -12.41 5.41
N ASN A 18 -0.51 -12.71 5.41
CA ASN A 18 -1.03 -14.06 5.16
C ASN A 18 -2.17 -13.98 4.14
N GLY A 19 -1.96 -14.56 2.96
CA GLY A 19 -2.91 -14.52 1.86
C GLY A 19 -2.62 -15.56 0.79
N PRO A 20 -3.27 -15.47 -0.37
CA PRO A 20 -2.98 -16.30 -1.52
C PRO A 20 -1.52 -16.14 -1.99
N ALA A 21 -0.89 -17.25 -2.36
CA ALA A 21 0.53 -17.28 -2.75
C ALA A 21 0.85 -16.35 -3.93
N GLU A 22 -0.10 -16.13 -4.84
CA GLU A 22 0.07 -15.21 -5.95
C GLU A 22 0.20 -13.74 -5.52
N LEU A 23 -0.01 -13.41 -4.24
CA LEU A 23 0.14 -12.07 -3.67
C LEU A 23 1.34 -11.96 -2.72
N ASP A 24 2.16 -12.99 -2.56
CA ASP A 24 3.23 -13.02 -1.56
C ASP A 24 4.18 -11.82 -1.72
N VAL A 25 4.64 -11.52 -2.94
CA VAL A 25 5.54 -10.37 -3.20
C VAL A 25 4.86 -9.03 -2.89
N LEU A 26 3.58 -8.88 -3.24
CA LEU A 26 2.82 -7.67 -2.94
C LEU A 26 2.62 -7.50 -1.43
N GLY A 27 2.31 -8.59 -0.73
CA GLY A 27 2.18 -8.63 0.71
C GLY A 27 3.49 -8.35 1.45
N GLU A 28 4.61 -8.91 0.97
CA GLU A 28 5.95 -8.65 1.48
C GLU A 28 6.32 -7.18 1.33
N TRP A 29 6.12 -6.57 0.16
CA TRP A 29 6.36 -5.14 -0.03
C TRP A 29 5.53 -4.27 0.94
N VAL A 30 4.22 -4.51 1.02
CA VAL A 30 3.35 -3.74 1.93
C VAL A 30 3.80 -3.87 3.38
N THR A 31 4.21 -5.07 3.81
CA THR A 31 4.57 -5.31 5.21
C THR A 31 6.00 -4.95 5.58
N ALA A 32 6.95 -5.04 4.64
CA ALA A 32 8.37 -4.78 4.86
C ALA A 32 8.79 -3.33 4.55
N ASP A 33 8.12 -2.68 3.59
CA ASP A 33 8.54 -1.39 3.06
C ASP A 33 7.55 -0.28 3.39
N ILE A 34 6.24 -0.51 3.20
CA ILE A 34 5.23 0.46 3.63
C ILE A 34 5.08 0.43 5.16
N GLN A 35 5.01 -0.76 5.75
CA GLN A 35 4.90 -0.96 7.20
C GLN A 35 3.70 -0.20 7.82
N LEU A 36 3.72 0.05 9.14
CA LEU A 36 2.70 0.87 9.81
C LEU A 36 2.98 2.38 9.71
N VAL A 37 3.31 2.86 8.50
CA VAL A 37 3.52 4.28 8.22
C VAL A 37 2.33 4.80 7.42
N GLY A 38 1.37 5.45 8.08
CA GLY A 38 0.10 5.84 7.46
C GLY A 38 0.26 6.71 6.21
N LEU A 39 1.18 7.67 6.22
CA LEU A 39 1.48 8.50 5.04
C LEU A 39 1.93 7.67 3.83
N SER A 40 2.76 6.65 4.03
CA SER A 40 3.22 5.76 2.96
C SER A 40 2.10 4.88 2.41
N ILE A 41 1.18 4.42 3.26
CA ILE A 41 -0.01 3.68 2.81
C ILE A 41 -0.89 4.58 1.94
N LEU A 42 -1.14 5.80 2.39
CA LEU A 42 -1.95 6.79 1.67
C LEU A 42 -1.32 7.18 0.32
N GLU A 43 -0.01 7.37 0.28
CA GLU A 43 0.74 7.65 -0.95
C GLU A 43 0.63 6.51 -1.96
N ALA A 44 0.83 5.26 -1.53
CA ALA A 44 0.71 4.11 -2.41
C ALA A 44 -0.72 3.96 -2.97
N ILE A 45 -1.75 4.20 -2.14
CA ILE A 45 -3.15 4.20 -2.60
C ILE A 45 -3.37 5.28 -3.65
N ASP A 46 -2.87 6.49 -3.41
CA ASP A 46 -3.00 7.62 -4.33
C ASP A 46 -2.34 7.34 -5.68
N LEU A 47 -1.11 6.82 -5.69
CA LEU A 47 -0.38 6.46 -6.91
C LEU A 47 -1.17 5.43 -7.73
N VAL A 48 -1.76 4.40 -7.11
CA VAL A 48 -2.63 3.46 -7.81
C VAL A 48 -3.84 4.16 -8.42
N ARG A 49 -4.48 5.08 -7.70
CA ARG A 49 -5.66 5.81 -8.19
C ARG A 49 -5.31 6.77 -9.34
N LEU A 50 -4.18 7.45 -9.26
CA LEU A 50 -3.67 8.29 -10.35
C LEU A 50 -3.43 7.42 -11.59
N ALA A 51 -2.72 6.29 -11.45
CA ALA A 51 -2.50 5.33 -12.53
C ALA A 51 -3.81 4.75 -13.13
N GLN A 52 -4.84 4.53 -12.30
CA GLN A 52 -6.15 4.07 -12.78
C GLN A 52 -6.92 5.15 -13.54
N SER A 53 -6.74 6.42 -13.18
CA SER A 53 -7.52 7.53 -13.72
C SER A 53 -6.90 8.21 -14.95
N ASP A 54 -5.58 8.08 -15.12
CA ASP A 54 -4.85 8.67 -16.24
C ASP A 54 -4.11 7.60 -17.06
N PRO A 55 -4.58 7.28 -18.29
CA PRO A 55 -3.87 6.38 -19.20
C PRO A 55 -2.46 6.86 -19.59
N GLY A 56 -2.20 8.17 -19.47
CA GLY A 56 -0.91 8.81 -19.72
C GLY A 56 -0.02 8.92 -18.48
N PHE A 57 -0.43 8.34 -17.35
CA PHE A 57 0.36 8.33 -16.12
C PHE A 57 1.74 7.71 -16.38
N GLY A 58 2.78 8.53 -16.20
CA GLY A 58 4.17 8.09 -16.30
C GLY A 58 4.50 7.12 -15.17
N PRO A 59 5.40 6.15 -15.39
CA PRO A 59 5.86 5.29 -14.31
C PRO A 59 6.42 6.12 -13.14
N GLU A 60 5.92 5.89 -11.94
CA GLU A 60 6.41 6.50 -10.70
C GLU A 60 7.00 5.42 -9.80
N GLU A 61 8.20 5.66 -9.28
CA GLU A 61 8.90 4.75 -8.38
C GLU A 61 8.63 5.12 -6.92
N PHE A 62 8.31 4.11 -6.13
CA PHE A 62 8.23 4.16 -4.68
C PHE A 62 9.30 3.24 -4.11
N GLY A 63 10.38 3.83 -3.61
CA GLY A 63 11.46 3.10 -2.97
C GLY A 63 11.16 2.80 -1.51
N GLY A 64 11.55 1.61 -1.06
CA GLY A 64 11.52 1.22 0.34
C GLY A 64 12.86 0.70 0.85
N ASN A 65 12.82 -0.09 1.91
CA ASN A 65 13.99 -0.70 2.53
C ASN A 65 14.51 -1.91 1.74
N ALA A 66 13.61 -2.73 1.20
CA ALA A 66 13.90 -4.00 0.56
C ALA A 66 13.36 -4.09 -0.87
N HIS A 67 12.36 -3.29 -1.21
CA HIS A 67 11.72 -3.32 -2.52
C HIS A 67 11.61 -1.93 -3.15
N THR A 68 11.59 -1.91 -4.48
CA THR A 68 11.04 -0.80 -5.26
C THR A 68 9.72 -1.24 -5.86
N ALA A 69 8.68 -0.42 -5.69
CA ALA A 69 7.44 -0.55 -6.43
C ALA A 69 7.38 0.52 -7.53
N THR A 70 7.04 0.13 -8.76
CA THR A 70 6.83 1.02 -9.89
C THR A 70 5.36 1.01 -10.28
N PHE A 71 4.70 2.15 -10.14
CA PHE A 71 3.29 2.33 -10.47
C PHE A 71 3.17 2.83 -11.90
N SER A 72 2.33 2.19 -12.71
CA SER A 72 2.05 2.61 -14.08
C SER A 72 0.59 2.35 -14.43
N SER A 73 0.10 2.88 -15.55
CA SER A 73 -1.25 2.59 -16.04
C SER A 73 -1.49 1.10 -16.36
N GLN A 74 -0.44 0.28 -16.44
CA GLN A 74 -0.54 -1.18 -16.67
C GLN A 74 -0.64 -1.99 -15.37
N GLY A 75 -0.20 -1.44 -14.24
CA GLY A 75 -0.07 -2.18 -12.98
C GLY A 75 1.01 -1.64 -12.07
N VAL A 76 1.22 -2.36 -10.97
CA VAL A 76 2.31 -2.15 -10.01
C VAL A 76 3.33 -3.26 -10.17
N ALA A 77 4.53 -2.92 -10.63
CA ALA A 77 5.67 -3.83 -10.64
C ALA A 77 6.42 -3.71 -9.31
N ILE A 78 6.84 -4.81 -8.72
CA ILE A 78 7.57 -4.84 -7.45
C ILE A 78 8.82 -5.68 -7.65
N GLU A 79 9.97 -5.13 -7.27
CA GLU A 79 11.27 -5.78 -7.36
C GLU A 79 11.96 -5.71 -5.99
N ASN A 80 12.56 -6.82 -5.56
CA ASN A 80 13.36 -6.86 -4.34
C ASN A 80 14.84 -6.56 -4.64
N HIS A 81 15.45 -5.65 -3.88
CA HIS A 81 16.84 -5.22 -4.05
C HIS A 81 17.88 -6.28 -3.69
N PHE A 82 17.51 -7.28 -2.89
CA PHE A 82 18.41 -8.28 -2.34
C PHE A 82 18.22 -9.67 -2.95
N LEU A 83 17.03 -9.95 -3.49
CA LEU A 83 16.63 -11.25 -4.03
C LEU A 83 15.98 -11.08 -5.40
N GLU A 84 16.75 -11.22 -6.49
CA GLU A 84 16.26 -11.03 -7.88
C GLU A 84 15.07 -11.94 -8.27
N HIS A 85 14.82 -13.03 -7.54
CA HIS A 85 13.69 -13.93 -7.81
C HIS A 85 12.39 -13.50 -7.10
N VAL A 86 12.45 -12.51 -6.22
CA VAL A 86 11.30 -11.95 -5.50
C VAL A 86 10.86 -10.70 -6.25
N GLN A 87 10.04 -10.92 -7.28
CA GLN A 87 9.48 -9.88 -8.13
C GLN A 87 8.07 -10.26 -8.58
N GLY A 88 7.23 -9.27 -8.87
CA GLY A 88 5.87 -9.50 -9.34
C GLY A 88 5.24 -8.27 -9.98
N GLU A 89 4.36 -8.51 -10.95
CA GLU A 89 3.52 -7.47 -11.56
C GLU A 89 2.06 -7.70 -11.18
N PHE A 90 1.44 -6.66 -10.64
CA PHE A 90 0.09 -6.73 -10.07
C PHE A 90 -0.84 -5.77 -10.80
N PRO A 91 -2.02 -6.24 -11.26
CA PRO A 91 -3.08 -5.37 -11.74
C PRO A 91 -3.45 -4.30 -10.69
N LEU A 92 -3.76 -3.09 -11.16
CA LEU A 92 -4.06 -1.94 -10.29
C LEU A 92 -5.23 -2.21 -9.32
N ASP A 93 -6.24 -2.96 -9.75
CA ASP A 93 -7.39 -3.33 -8.90
C ASP A 93 -6.97 -4.27 -7.76
N LYS A 94 -6.07 -5.22 -8.03
CA LYS A 94 -5.50 -6.11 -7.00
C LYS A 94 -4.60 -5.35 -6.04
N ALA A 95 -3.71 -4.50 -6.56
CA ALA A 95 -2.83 -3.66 -5.74
C ALA A 95 -3.65 -2.75 -4.81
N LEU A 96 -4.67 -2.08 -5.35
CA LEU A 96 -5.58 -1.24 -4.56
C LEU A 96 -6.29 -2.05 -3.48
N ALA A 97 -6.79 -3.25 -3.80
CA ALA A 97 -7.47 -4.08 -2.82
C ALA A 97 -6.56 -4.45 -1.64
N VAL A 98 -5.31 -4.86 -1.90
CA VAL A 98 -4.34 -5.19 -0.84
C VAL A 98 -3.94 -3.97 -0.01
N LEU A 99 -3.75 -2.81 -0.66
CA LEU A 99 -3.44 -1.56 0.05
C LEU A 99 -4.61 -1.09 0.93
N LEU A 100 -5.85 -1.25 0.48
CA LEU A 100 -7.03 -0.94 1.28
C LEU A 100 -7.21 -1.92 2.44
N ASP A 101 -7.00 -3.22 2.23
CA ASP A 101 -7.03 -4.20 3.31
C ASP A 101 -5.95 -3.90 4.36
N PHE A 102 -4.78 -3.42 3.92
CA PHE A 102 -3.71 -3.02 4.83
C PHE A 102 -3.97 -1.68 5.52
N TRP A 103 -4.61 -0.71 4.86
CA TRP A 103 -5.11 0.49 5.51
C TRP A 103 -6.12 0.16 6.62
N ASP A 104 -7.05 -0.76 6.36
CA ASP A 104 -8.01 -1.21 7.36
C ASP A 104 -7.30 -1.85 8.57
N TYR A 105 -6.21 -2.58 8.34
CA TYR A 105 -5.35 -3.08 9.41
C TYR A 105 -4.62 -1.95 10.15
N TYR A 106 -4.06 -0.97 9.45
CA TYR A 106 -3.40 0.21 10.03
C TYR A 106 -4.34 0.98 10.97
N VAL A 107 -5.60 1.17 10.56
CA VAL A 107 -6.62 1.83 11.40
C VAL A 107 -6.83 1.11 12.73
N LEU A 108 -6.80 -0.22 12.73
CA LEU A 108 -6.94 -1.02 13.95
C LEU A 108 -5.66 -1.01 14.81
N ALA A 109 -4.48 -1.01 14.17
CA ALA A 109 -3.19 -1.07 14.85
C ALA A 109 -2.76 0.30 15.43
N CYS A 110 -3.04 1.39 14.72
CA CYS A 110 -2.56 2.75 15.01
C CYS A 110 -3.72 3.78 15.06
N PRO A 111 -4.82 3.53 15.83
CA PRO A 111 -6.04 4.33 15.74
C PRO A 111 -5.86 5.81 16.12
N THR A 112 -4.84 6.15 16.91
CA THR A 112 -4.55 7.53 17.32
C THR A 112 -3.98 8.39 16.20
N ASP A 113 -3.37 7.75 15.19
CA ASP A 113 -2.55 8.43 14.19
C ASP A 113 -3.31 8.62 12.87
N VAL A 114 -4.30 7.76 12.60
CA VAL A 114 -5.15 7.73 11.39
C VAL A 114 -5.61 9.12 10.93
N VAL A 115 -6.25 9.88 11.82
CA VAL A 115 -6.82 11.19 11.47
C VAL A 115 -5.72 12.22 11.24
N SER A 116 -4.60 12.13 11.97
CA SER A 116 -3.47 13.03 11.80
C SER A 116 -2.81 12.82 10.45
N ASP A 117 -2.46 11.57 10.13
CA ASP A 117 -1.79 11.21 8.88
C ASP A 117 -2.65 11.52 7.66
N TRP A 118 -3.94 11.22 7.72
CA TRP A 118 -4.85 11.56 6.64
C TRP A 118 -4.95 13.08 6.42
N ASN A 119 -5.09 13.86 7.50
CA ASN A 119 -5.13 15.32 7.39
C ASN A 119 -3.83 15.89 6.83
N GLU A 120 -2.69 15.37 7.28
CA GLU A 120 -1.37 15.76 6.79
C GLU A 120 -1.25 15.46 5.29
N TYR A 121 -1.57 14.23 4.88
CA TYR A 121 -1.52 13.83 3.48
C TYR A 121 -2.41 14.70 2.58
N VAL A 122 -3.67 14.91 2.98
CA VAL A 122 -4.63 15.74 2.22
C VAL A 122 -4.15 17.19 2.13
N LYS A 123 -3.58 17.73 3.20
CA LYS A 123 -3.05 19.09 3.23
C LYS A 123 -1.86 19.26 2.28
N GLU A 124 -0.96 18.29 2.22
CA GLU A 124 0.24 18.36 1.37
C GLU A 124 -0.07 18.11 -0.10
N ASN A 125 -0.98 17.18 -0.39
CA ASN A 125 -1.25 16.72 -1.76
C ASN A 125 -2.50 17.35 -2.39
N GLY A 126 -3.33 18.02 -1.60
CA GLY A 126 -4.54 18.70 -2.05
C GLY A 126 -5.67 17.77 -2.52
N ARG A 127 -5.59 16.47 -2.21
CA ARG A 127 -6.54 15.43 -2.63
C ARG A 127 -6.66 14.35 -1.56
N ASP A 128 -7.83 13.70 -1.52
CA ASP A 128 -8.12 12.60 -0.60
C ASP A 128 -7.97 11.24 -1.31
N PRO A 129 -6.93 10.46 -0.97
CA PRO A 129 -6.67 9.17 -1.61
C PRO A 129 -7.73 8.12 -1.27
N LEU A 130 -8.50 8.31 -0.19
CA LEU A 130 -9.54 7.38 0.25
C LEU A 130 -10.95 7.78 -0.20
N ALA A 131 -11.10 8.93 -0.88
CA ALA A 131 -12.41 9.44 -1.31
C ALA A 131 -13.20 8.41 -2.14
N GLY A 132 -14.36 8.00 -1.61
CA GLY A 132 -15.24 7.00 -2.21
C GLY A 132 -14.84 5.53 -1.95
N LEU A 133 -13.78 5.29 -1.19
CA LEU A 133 -13.25 3.97 -0.85
C LEU A 133 -13.39 3.64 0.65
N ARG A 134 -13.07 4.60 1.52
CA ARG A 134 -13.14 4.48 3.00
C ARG A 134 -13.48 5.82 3.63
N ASP A 135 -14.20 5.78 4.76
CA ASP A 135 -14.45 6.95 5.60
C ASP A 135 -13.45 7.00 6.75
N VAL A 136 -12.72 8.11 6.87
CA VAL A 136 -11.69 8.28 7.92
C VAL A 136 -12.27 8.85 9.22
N THR A 137 -13.47 9.42 9.17
CA THR A 137 -14.11 10.12 10.29
C THR A 137 -15.31 9.36 10.89
N ALA A 138 -15.50 8.09 10.56
CA ALA A 138 -16.65 7.29 11.00
C ALA A 138 -16.49 6.71 12.41
#